data_AF-A0A099Z2U0-F1
#
_entry.id   AF-A0A099Z2U0-F1
#
_cell.length_a   1.000
_cell.length_b   1.000
_cell.length_c   1.000
_cell.angle_alpha   90.00
_cell.angle_beta   90.00
_cell.angle_gamma   90.00
#
_symmetry.space_group_name_H-M   'P 1'
#
loop_
_entity.id
_entity.type
_entity.pdbx_description
1 polymer ?
#
loop_
_entity_poly.entity_id
_entity_poly.type
_entity_poly.pdbx_seq_one_letter_code
_entity_poly.pdbx_strand_id
1 'polypeptide(L)'
;LALALALLLALSLATAAAHRKLLVFLIDGFRFDYLDDEELESLPGFRDIVSMGVKVDYMTPDFPSLSYPNYYTLMTGRHCEVHQMIGNYMWDPVTNVSFDIGVNKESLLPLWWNGSEPLWVTMMKEKKNVSMYYWPGCEVEILGVRPSYCREYFSVPSDKNFADAISDALESLCNGSAEMAAVYYERIDVEGHHYGPASPQRKSALKEVDKALSNMIQQIKSKGLQDEVNVLLFSDHGMTDISWANKVIELKNYINMSDTIQMKDRGPVVSLWPVPEKHTEV
;
A
#
# COMPACT_ATOMS: atom_id res chain seq x y z
N LEU A 1 -12.39 -28.85 44.77
CA LEU A 1 -11.99 -29.26 43.41
C LEU A 1 -12.93 -28.71 42.32
N ALA A 2 -14.26 -28.89 42.42
CA ALA A 2 -15.20 -28.43 41.38
C ALA A 2 -15.16 -26.92 41.10
N LEU A 3 -15.01 -26.08 42.12
CA LEU A 3 -14.91 -24.61 41.96
C LEU A 3 -13.61 -24.17 41.25
N ALA A 4 -12.50 -24.89 41.47
CA ALA A 4 -11.23 -24.62 40.83
C ALA A 4 -11.24 -25.06 39.35
N LEU A 5 -11.89 -26.18 39.05
CA LEU A 5 -12.10 -26.65 37.67
C LEU A 5 -13.00 -25.69 36.86
N ALA A 6 -14.04 -25.14 37.49
CA ALA A 6 -14.92 -24.16 36.86
C ALA A 6 -14.22 -22.82 36.59
N LEU A 7 -13.35 -22.36 37.51
CA LEU A 7 -12.50 -21.19 37.27
C LEU A 7 -11.49 -21.44 36.14
N LEU A 8 -10.85 -22.61 36.09
CA LEU A 8 -9.91 -22.99 35.03
C LEU A 8 -10.60 -23.08 33.66
N LEU A 9 -11.84 -23.59 33.58
CA LEU A 9 -12.63 -23.57 32.34
C LEU A 9 -13.03 -22.15 31.94
N ALA A 10 -13.47 -21.31 32.88
CA ALA A 10 -13.84 -19.91 32.61
C ALA A 10 -12.61 -19.07 32.19
N LEU A 11 -11.43 -19.34 32.75
CA LEU A 11 -10.17 -18.73 32.35
C LEU A 11 -9.70 -19.24 30.98
N SER A 12 -9.92 -20.51 30.62
CA SER A 12 -9.62 -21.02 29.27
C SER A 12 -10.55 -20.46 28.19
N LEU A 13 -11.80 -20.14 28.55
CA LEU A 13 -12.77 -19.48 27.66
C LEU A 13 -12.50 -17.98 27.52
N ALA A 14 -11.89 -17.34 28.52
CA ALA A 14 -11.50 -15.93 28.48
C ALA A 14 -10.19 -15.67 27.71
N THR A 15 -9.40 -16.71 27.41
CA THR A 15 -8.10 -16.58 26.71
C THR A 15 -8.13 -16.92 25.23
N ALA A 16 -9.27 -17.33 24.67
CA ALA A 16 -9.48 -17.24 23.23
C ALA A 16 -9.94 -15.81 22.94
N ALA A 17 -9.03 -14.84 22.96
CA ALA A 17 -9.31 -13.55 22.33
C ALA A 17 -9.71 -13.87 20.89
N ALA A 18 -11.00 -13.77 20.56
CA ALA A 18 -11.49 -14.03 19.22
C ALA A 18 -10.64 -13.17 18.27
N HIS A 19 -9.83 -13.82 17.44
CA HIS A 19 -9.01 -13.11 16.47
C HIS A 19 -9.94 -12.44 15.49
N ARG A 20 -10.12 -11.12 15.65
CA ARG A 20 -10.87 -10.31 14.71
C ARG A 20 -10.21 -10.37 13.34
N LYS A 21 -11.05 -10.38 12.32
CA LYS A 21 -10.64 -10.29 10.93
C LYS A 21 -10.12 -8.89 10.63
N LEU A 22 -9.30 -8.77 9.60
CA LEU A 22 -8.66 -7.51 9.23
C LEU A 22 -8.99 -7.14 7.78
N LEU A 23 -9.53 -5.94 7.58
CA LEU A 23 -9.65 -5.31 6.28
C LEU A 23 -8.66 -4.15 6.19
N VAL A 24 -7.71 -4.23 5.25
CA VAL A 24 -6.65 -3.24 5.06
C VAL A 24 -6.88 -2.48 3.76
N PHE A 25 -6.74 -1.16 3.81
CA PHE A 25 -6.76 -0.27 2.66
C PHE A 25 -5.43 0.45 2.52
N LEU A 26 -4.88 0.38 1.32
CA LEU A 26 -3.82 1.27 0.86
C LEU A 26 -4.41 2.22 -0.19
N ILE A 27 -4.46 3.51 0.16
CA ILE A 27 -4.96 4.58 -0.72
C ILE A 27 -3.76 5.42 -1.15
N ASP A 28 -3.26 5.16 -2.35
CA ASP A 28 -2.04 5.77 -2.90
C ASP A 28 -2.15 7.30 -2.97
N GLY A 29 -1.04 7.98 -2.67
CA GLY A 29 -0.92 9.44 -2.82
C GLY A 29 -1.85 10.25 -1.92
N PHE A 30 -2.47 9.61 -0.92
CA PHE A 30 -3.37 10.26 0.02
C PHE A 30 -2.57 11.05 1.06
N ARG A 31 -2.42 12.35 0.81
CA ARG A 31 -1.72 13.27 1.70
C ARG A 31 -2.52 13.55 2.97
N PHE A 32 -1.83 13.75 4.09
CA PHE A 32 -2.43 13.89 5.42
C PHE A 32 -3.50 15.00 5.51
N ASP A 33 -3.27 16.13 4.86
CA ASP A 33 -4.14 17.33 4.89
C ASP A 33 -5.38 17.21 4.00
N TYR A 34 -5.54 16.10 3.27
CA TYR A 34 -6.77 15.81 2.53
C TYR A 34 -7.94 15.44 3.47
N LEU A 35 -7.67 15.27 4.77
CA LEU A 35 -8.65 15.04 5.84
C LEU A 35 -8.53 16.07 6.98
N ASP A 36 -8.11 17.28 6.67
CA ASP A 36 -8.24 18.39 7.62
C ASP A 36 -9.72 18.68 7.93
N ASP A 37 -9.99 19.35 9.06
CA ASP A 37 -11.35 19.54 9.59
C ASP A 37 -12.33 20.13 8.56
N GLU A 38 -11.88 21.09 7.74
CA GLU A 38 -12.70 21.71 6.69
C GLU A 38 -13.08 20.70 5.58
N GLU A 39 -12.15 19.84 5.16
CA GLU A 39 -12.43 18.84 4.12
C GLU A 39 -13.38 17.75 4.64
N LEU A 40 -13.19 17.32 5.91
CA LEU A 40 -14.01 16.30 6.58
C LEU A 40 -15.51 16.67 6.65
N GLU A 41 -15.87 17.95 6.67
CA GLU A 41 -17.28 18.38 6.64
C GLU A 41 -18.02 17.84 5.39
N SER A 42 -17.29 17.70 4.28
CA SER A 42 -17.82 17.26 2.99
C SER A 42 -17.59 15.77 2.67
N LEU A 43 -16.97 15.02 3.61
CA LEU A 43 -16.57 13.61 3.45
C LEU A 43 -17.23 12.75 4.54
N PRO A 44 -18.54 12.45 4.44
CA PRO A 44 -19.28 11.74 5.48
C PRO A 44 -18.72 10.35 5.80
N GLY A 45 -18.18 9.61 4.83
CA GLY A 45 -17.61 8.28 5.06
C GLY A 45 -16.36 8.33 5.94
N PHE A 46 -15.43 9.23 5.61
CA PHE A 46 -14.24 9.48 6.44
C PHE A 46 -14.62 10.07 7.79
N ARG A 47 -15.56 11.03 7.83
CA ARG A 47 -16.04 11.61 9.10
C ARG A 47 -16.62 10.55 10.01
N ASP A 48 -17.41 9.62 9.48
CA ASP A 48 -17.91 8.49 10.25
C ASP A 48 -16.74 7.66 10.78
N ILE A 49 -15.78 7.23 9.94
CA ILE A 49 -14.59 6.48 10.40
C ILE A 49 -13.85 7.21 11.53
N VAL A 50 -13.62 8.52 11.40
CA VAL A 50 -12.95 9.33 12.44
C VAL A 50 -13.77 9.38 13.73
N SER A 51 -15.08 9.58 13.63
CA SER A 51 -15.96 9.74 14.80
C SER A 51 -16.11 8.48 15.65
N MET A 52 -15.93 7.29 15.05
CA MET A 52 -16.08 6.00 15.70
C MET A 52 -14.79 5.16 15.70
N GLY A 53 -13.66 5.76 15.35
CA GLY A 53 -12.38 5.07 15.20
C GLY A 53 -11.19 5.85 15.74
N VAL A 54 -10.03 5.58 15.16
CA VAL A 54 -8.75 6.23 15.50
C VAL A 54 -8.18 6.87 14.25
N LYS A 55 -7.79 8.14 14.35
CA LYS A 55 -7.05 8.88 13.32
C LYS A 55 -5.78 9.43 13.96
N VAL A 56 -4.64 9.19 13.31
CA VAL A 56 -3.39 9.90 13.62
C VAL A 56 -3.38 11.25 12.90
N ASP A 57 -2.61 12.21 13.39
CA ASP A 57 -2.47 13.52 12.74
C ASP A 57 -1.92 13.36 11.32
N TYR A 58 -0.89 12.52 11.17
CA TYR A 58 -0.31 12.10 9.91
C TYR A 58 0.53 10.82 10.11
N MET A 59 0.93 10.19 9.01
CA MET A 59 1.91 9.12 8.99
C MET A 59 3.13 9.56 8.17
N THR A 60 4.32 9.43 8.74
CA THR A 60 5.57 9.75 8.03
C THR A 60 5.99 8.57 7.16
N PRO A 61 6.13 8.74 5.83
CA PRO A 61 6.62 7.69 4.96
C PRO A 61 8.12 7.45 5.17
N ASP A 62 8.61 6.30 4.76
CA ASP A 62 10.05 6.05 4.65
C ASP A 62 10.64 6.79 3.45
N PHE A 63 11.97 6.95 3.46
CA PHE A 63 12.69 7.48 2.30
C PHE A 63 13.15 6.33 1.37
N PRO A 64 12.96 6.46 0.03
CA PRO A 64 12.30 7.57 -0.65
C PRO A 64 10.77 7.49 -0.52
N SER A 65 10.09 8.65 -0.53
CA SER A 65 8.63 8.72 -0.47
C SER A 65 8.00 8.35 -1.82
N LEU A 66 8.24 7.10 -2.23
CA LEU A 66 7.78 6.44 -3.44
C LEU A 66 6.98 5.20 -3.05
N SER A 67 6.17 4.76 -4.00
CA SER A 67 5.18 3.70 -3.85
C SER A 67 5.76 2.34 -3.44
N TYR A 68 6.46 1.60 -4.31
CA TYR A 68 6.98 0.26 -3.99
C TYR A 68 7.85 0.21 -2.72
N PRO A 69 8.73 1.20 -2.45
CA PRO A 69 9.45 1.27 -1.18
C PRO A 69 8.51 1.30 0.03
N ASN A 70 7.53 2.21 0.03
CA ASN A 70 6.61 2.37 1.15
C ASN A 70 5.57 1.26 1.26
N TYR A 71 5.15 0.64 0.15
CA TYR A 71 4.31 -0.57 0.17
C TYR A 71 4.96 -1.66 1.03
N TYR A 72 6.25 -1.85 0.83
CA TYR A 72 7.02 -2.85 1.53
C TYR A 72 7.37 -2.43 2.96
N THR A 73 7.67 -1.15 3.20
CA THR A 73 7.82 -0.63 4.57
C THR A 73 6.56 -0.91 5.39
N LEU A 74 5.39 -0.56 4.87
CA LEU A 74 4.10 -0.71 5.56
C LEU A 74 3.79 -2.16 5.88
N MET A 75 4.09 -3.08 4.97
CA MET A 75 3.82 -4.51 5.16
C MET A 75 4.93 -5.26 5.90
N THR A 76 6.12 -4.68 6.11
CA THR A 76 7.23 -5.36 6.82
C THR A 76 7.57 -4.72 8.16
N GLY A 77 7.19 -3.46 8.38
CA GLY A 77 7.60 -2.66 9.55
C GLY A 77 9.10 -2.36 9.58
N ARG A 78 9.76 -2.35 8.43
CA ARG A 78 11.21 -2.18 8.28
C ARG A 78 11.52 -1.03 7.34
N HIS A 79 12.68 -0.39 7.50
CA HIS A 79 13.16 0.61 6.55
C HIS A 79 13.59 -0.02 5.20
N CYS A 80 13.64 0.80 4.16
CA CYS A 80 13.98 0.40 2.79
C CYS A 80 15.35 -0.28 2.68
N GLU A 81 16.34 0.19 3.44
CA GLU A 81 17.67 -0.41 3.47
C GLU A 81 17.70 -1.82 4.08
N VAL A 82 16.63 -2.24 4.78
CA VAL A 82 16.49 -3.57 5.36
C VAL A 82 15.68 -4.46 4.43
N HIS A 83 14.53 -4.00 3.94
CA HIS A 83 13.67 -4.81 3.09
C HIS A 83 14.06 -4.83 1.60
N GLN A 84 15.04 -4.02 1.20
CA GLN A 84 15.70 -3.99 -0.11
C GLN A 84 14.89 -3.45 -1.30
N MET A 85 13.57 -3.27 -1.18
CA MET A 85 12.80 -2.46 -2.12
C MET A 85 13.09 -0.96 -1.94
N ILE A 86 14.16 -0.46 -2.56
CA ILE A 86 14.68 0.90 -2.36
C ILE A 86 14.22 1.94 -3.40
N GLY A 87 13.50 1.52 -4.44
CA GLY A 87 12.94 2.43 -5.44
C GLY A 87 11.85 1.80 -6.29
N ASN A 88 11.07 2.64 -6.98
CA ASN A 88 10.13 2.18 -8.01
C ASN A 88 10.86 1.61 -9.23
N TYR A 89 12.08 2.07 -9.47
CA TYR A 89 12.95 1.57 -10.53
C TYR A 89 14.29 1.15 -9.92
N MET A 90 14.66 -0.11 -10.07
CA MET A 90 15.91 -0.68 -9.53
C MET A 90 16.65 -1.48 -10.59
N TRP A 91 17.95 -1.65 -10.39
CA TRP A 91 18.81 -2.44 -11.26
C TRP A 91 19.82 -3.22 -10.43
N ASP A 92 19.97 -4.50 -10.73
CA ASP A 92 20.99 -5.35 -10.15
C ASP A 92 22.14 -5.50 -11.17
N PRO A 93 23.31 -4.88 -10.92
CA PRO A 93 24.44 -4.97 -11.85
C PRO A 93 25.03 -6.38 -11.95
N VAL A 94 24.79 -7.27 -10.99
CA VAL A 94 25.37 -8.63 -10.99
C VAL A 94 24.62 -9.53 -11.97
N THR A 95 23.29 -9.50 -11.91
CA THR A 95 22.44 -10.30 -12.81
C THR A 95 22.00 -9.54 -14.06
N ASN A 96 22.26 -8.22 -14.11
CA ASN A 96 21.84 -7.30 -15.15
C ASN A 96 20.33 -7.33 -15.42
N VAL A 97 19.53 -7.47 -14.35
CA VAL A 97 18.06 -7.42 -14.41
C VAL A 97 17.54 -6.14 -13.76
N SER A 98 16.36 -5.72 -14.18
CA SER A 98 15.71 -4.50 -13.69
C SER A 98 14.39 -4.82 -13.01
N PHE A 99 14.07 -4.01 -11.99
CA PHE A 99 12.72 -3.83 -11.51
C PHE A 99 12.24 -2.50 -12.08
N ASP A 100 11.29 -2.52 -13.02
CA ASP A 100 10.77 -1.32 -13.67
C ASP A 100 9.30 -1.13 -13.29
N ILE A 101 9.09 -0.58 -12.08
CA ILE A 101 7.79 -0.25 -11.47
C ILE A 101 6.77 -1.40 -11.52
N GLY A 102 7.24 -2.64 -11.44
CA GLY A 102 6.41 -3.84 -11.50
C GLY A 102 5.90 -4.23 -12.89
N VAL A 103 6.22 -3.46 -13.94
CA VAL A 103 5.65 -3.66 -15.29
C VAL A 103 6.39 -4.73 -16.08
N ASN A 104 7.72 -4.79 -15.97
CA ASN A 104 8.51 -5.79 -16.68
C ASN A 104 8.46 -7.15 -15.96
N LYS A 105 8.60 -8.25 -16.72
CA LYS A 105 8.49 -9.61 -16.17
C LYS A 105 9.52 -9.90 -15.07
N GLU A 106 10.71 -9.30 -15.16
CA GLU A 106 11.75 -9.47 -14.17
C GLU A 106 11.41 -8.82 -12.82
N SER A 107 10.41 -7.92 -12.76
CA SER A 107 9.88 -7.43 -11.48
C SER A 107 9.24 -8.53 -10.64
N LEU A 108 8.81 -9.65 -11.25
CA LEU A 108 8.27 -10.81 -10.54
C LEU A 108 9.35 -11.70 -9.91
N LEU A 109 10.64 -11.42 -10.15
CA LEU A 109 11.74 -12.22 -9.60
C LEU A 109 11.78 -12.07 -8.08
N PRO A 110 11.82 -13.17 -7.29
CA PRO A 110 11.94 -13.11 -5.84
C PRO A 110 13.18 -12.34 -5.34
N LEU A 111 14.18 -12.11 -6.20
CA LEU A 111 15.33 -11.24 -5.97
C LEU A 111 14.95 -9.90 -5.34
N TRP A 112 13.89 -9.25 -5.84
CA TRP A 112 13.48 -7.92 -5.41
C TRP A 112 12.70 -7.91 -4.10
N TRP A 113 12.09 -9.04 -3.75
CA TRP A 113 11.07 -9.13 -2.69
C TRP A 113 11.57 -9.88 -1.45
N ASN A 114 12.48 -10.84 -1.61
CA ASN A 114 12.90 -11.72 -0.52
C ASN A 114 13.78 -11.03 0.55
N GLY A 115 14.08 -9.74 0.42
CA GLY A 115 14.86 -8.98 1.41
C GLY A 115 14.23 -8.94 2.79
N SER A 116 12.90 -9.06 2.89
CA SER A 116 12.17 -9.19 4.16
C SER A 116 10.84 -9.88 3.94
N GLU A 117 10.34 -10.56 4.97
CA GLU A 117 9.02 -11.20 4.93
C GLU A 117 7.92 -10.17 5.21
N PRO A 118 6.99 -9.91 4.27
CA PRO A 118 5.86 -9.03 4.54
C PRO A 118 4.73 -9.76 5.27
N LEU A 119 3.86 -8.99 5.92
CA LEU A 119 2.83 -9.47 6.84
C LEU A 119 1.95 -10.57 6.25
N TRP A 120 1.53 -10.44 4.99
CA TRP A 120 0.68 -11.46 4.36
C TRP A 120 1.39 -12.79 4.19
N VAL A 121 2.71 -12.80 3.96
CA VAL A 121 3.50 -14.03 3.91
C VAL A 121 3.58 -14.66 5.30
N THR A 122 3.81 -13.87 6.35
CA THR A 122 3.77 -14.36 7.75
C THR A 122 2.41 -14.96 8.09
N MET A 123 1.31 -14.30 7.71
CA MET A 123 -0.05 -14.81 7.93
C MET A 123 -0.27 -16.15 7.22
N MET A 124 0.13 -16.27 5.95
CA MET A 124 0.02 -17.52 5.20
C MET A 124 0.85 -18.65 5.82
N LYS A 125 2.06 -18.36 6.32
CA LYS A 125 2.91 -19.33 7.04
C LYS A 125 2.28 -19.78 8.36
N GLU A 126 1.57 -18.89 9.04
CA GLU A 126 0.75 -19.17 10.23
C GLU A 126 -0.63 -19.74 9.90
N LYS A 127 -0.83 -20.25 8.67
CA LYS A 127 -2.06 -20.90 8.19
C LYS A 127 -3.30 -20.01 8.26
N LYS A 128 -3.12 -18.69 8.13
CA LYS A 128 -4.19 -17.71 7.98
C LYS A 128 -4.30 -17.33 6.50
N ASN A 129 -5.48 -17.46 5.95
CA ASN A 129 -5.80 -17.11 4.58
C ASN A 129 -5.82 -15.60 4.38
N VAL A 130 -5.29 -15.17 3.23
CA VAL A 130 -5.22 -13.76 2.84
C VAL A 130 -5.80 -13.57 1.44
N SER A 131 -6.70 -12.61 1.30
CA SER A 131 -7.24 -12.15 0.01
C SER A 131 -6.74 -10.75 -0.32
N MET A 132 -6.09 -10.57 -1.46
CA MET A 132 -5.51 -9.29 -1.87
C MET A 132 -6.16 -8.81 -3.17
N TYR A 133 -6.51 -7.54 -3.23
CA TYR A 133 -7.21 -6.92 -4.36
C TYR A 133 -6.42 -5.74 -4.87
N TYR A 134 -5.85 -5.91 -6.08
CA TYR A 134 -5.01 -4.95 -6.80
C TYR A 134 -3.72 -4.55 -6.07
N TRP A 135 -3.36 -5.23 -4.99
CA TRP A 135 -2.21 -4.90 -4.18
C TRP A 135 -0.91 -5.25 -4.90
N PRO A 136 -0.04 -4.28 -5.25
CA PRO A 136 1.21 -4.57 -5.95
C PRO A 136 2.12 -5.49 -5.14
N GLY A 137 2.51 -6.62 -5.72
CA GLY A 137 3.27 -7.68 -5.05
C GLY A 137 2.44 -8.89 -4.62
N CYS A 138 1.10 -8.86 -4.68
CA CYS A 138 0.30 -10.06 -4.39
C CYS A 138 0.46 -11.16 -5.45
N GLU A 139 0.81 -10.75 -6.67
CA GLU A 139 1.08 -11.59 -7.84
C GLU A 139 2.46 -12.27 -7.79
N VAL A 140 3.28 -11.95 -6.80
CA VAL A 140 4.65 -12.46 -6.66
C VAL A 140 4.68 -13.63 -5.67
N GLU A 141 5.49 -14.64 -5.99
CA GLU A 141 5.86 -15.67 -5.01
C GLU A 141 7.00 -15.15 -4.13
N ILE A 142 6.68 -14.75 -2.91
CA ILE A 142 7.64 -14.15 -1.98
C ILE A 142 8.00 -15.17 -0.93
N LEU A 143 9.30 -15.48 -0.81
CA LEU A 143 9.83 -16.51 0.08
C LEU A 143 9.13 -17.88 -0.09
N GLY A 144 8.76 -18.21 -1.33
CA GLY A 144 8.06 -19.46 -1.68
C GLY A 144 6.57 -19.48 -1.32
N VAL A 145 5.97 -18.33 -1.01
CA VAL A 145 4.58 -18.21 -0.53
C VAL A 145 3.80 -17.24 -1.40
N ARG A 146 2.52 -17.56 -1.60
CA ARG A 146 1.52 -16.70 -2.27
C ARG A 146 0.30 -16.53 -1.36
N PRO A 147 -0.44 -15.40 -1.45
CA PRO A 147 -1.71 -15.26 -0.75
C PRO A 147 -2.74 -16.29 -1.25
N SER A 148 -3.77 -16.57 -0.44
CA SER A 148 -4.87 -17.48 -0.81
C SER A 148 -5.64 -17.00 -2.04
N TYR A 149 -5.77 -15.68 -2.20
CA TYR A 149 -6.34 -15.05 -3.38
C TYR A 149 -5.60 -13.75 -3.70
N CYS A 150 -5.33 -13.50 -4.98
CA CYS A 150 -4.81 -12.25 -5.50
C CYS A 150 -5.59 -11.88 -6.76
N ARG A 151 -6.26 -10.72 -6.73
CA ARG A 151 -6.72 -10.04 -7.93
C ARG A 151 -5.62 -9.10 -8.37
N GLU A 152 -4.85 -9.51 -9.38
CA GLU A 152 -3.65 -8.80 -9.81
C GLU A 152 -3.95 -7.37 -10.27
N TYR A 153 -2.99 -6.47 -10.03
CA TYR A 153 -2.99 -5.14 -10.62
C TYR A 153 -2.62 -5.23 -12.10
N PHE A 154 -3.46 -4.70 -12.98
CA PHE A 154 -3.19 -4.64 -14.43
C PHE A 154 -3.22 -3.20 -14.97
N SER A 155 -4.13 -2.40 -14.44
CA SER A 155 -4.32 -0.99 -14.78
C SER A 155 -4.95 -0.29 -13.59
N VAL A 156 -4.85 1.04 -13.53
CA VAL A 156 -5.48 1.90 -12.52
C VAL A 156 -6.92 1.44 -12.24
N PRO A 157 -7.22 0.93 -11.02
CA PRO A 157 -8.57 0.49 -10.68
C PRO A 157 -9.56 1.65 -10.75
N SER A 158 -10.69 1.45 -11.43
CA SER A 158 -11.77 2.44 -11.42
C SER A 158 -12.47 2.51 -10.06
N ASP A 159 -13.22 3.57 -9.81
CA ASP A 159 -14.04 3.72 -8.59
C ASP A 159 -15.02 2.54 -8.42
N LYS A 160 -15.54 2.01 -9.54
CA LYS A 160 -16.36 0.79 -9.52
C LYS A 160 -15.54 -0.43 -9.10
N ASN A 161 -14.32 -0.60 -9.64
CA ASN A 161 -13.46 -1.72 -9.24
C ASN A 161 -13.11 -1.67 -7.76
N PHE A 162 -12.89 -0.47 -7.21
CA PHE A 162 -12.66 -0.28 -5.78
C PHE A 162 -13.87 -0.67 -4.94
N ALA A 163 -15.06 -0.18 -5.28
CA ALA A 163 -16.30 -0.53 -4.57
C ALA A 163 -16.63 -2.03 -4.66
N ASP A 164 -16.40 -2.65 -5.82
CA ASP A 164 -16.58 -4.10 -6.01
C ASP A 164 -15.56 -4.87 -5.15
N ALA A 165 -14.27 -4.46 -5.15
CA ALA A 165 -13.23 -5.08 -4.32
C ALA A 165 -13.51 -4.99 -2.82
N ILE A 166 -14.03 -3.86 -2.33
CA ILE A 166 -14.49 -3.72 -0.92
C ILE A 166 -15.56 -4.76 -0.61
N SER A 167 -16.55 -4.90 -1.49
CA SER A 167 -17.69 -5.79 -1.28
C SER A 167 -17.23 -7.26 -1.30
N ASP A 168 -16.34 -7.61 -2.23
CA ASP A 168 -15.74 -8.94 -2.32
C ASP A 168 -14.82 -9.25 -1.13
N ALA A 169 -14.04 -8.26 -0.66
CA ALA A 169 -13.20 -8.39 0.51
C ALA A 169 -14.04 -8.66 1.76
N LEU A 170 -15.10 -7.87 2.00
CA LEU A 170 -16.03 -8.09 3.11
C LEU A 170 -16.71 -9.46 3.02
N GLU A 171 -17.06 -9.93 1.83
CA GLU A 171 -17.62 -11.26 1.64
C GLU A 171 -16.61 -12.36 2.00
N SER A 172 -15.34 -12.20 1.58
CA SER A 172 -14.27 -13.15 1.91
C SER A 172 -14.02 -13.26 3.42
N LEU A 173 -14.13 -12.13 4.13
CA LEU A 173 -14.06 -12.11 5.59
C LEU A 173 -15.33 -12.72 6.21
N CYS A 174 -16.51 -12.41 5.68
CA CYS A 174 -17.79 -12.89 6.20
C CYS A 174 -17.90 -14.42 6.13
N ASN A 175 -17.53 -15.02 4.99
CA ASN A 175 -17.63 -16.46 4.77
C ASN A 175 -16.43 -17.27 5.31
N GLY A 176 -15.42 -16.60 5.88
CA GLY A 176 -14.25 -17.24 6.48
C GLY A 176 -13.22 -17.77 5.48
N SER A 177 -13.30 -17.37 4.22
CA SER A 177 -12.26 -17.68 3.22
C SER A 177 -10.99 -16.85 3.41
N ALA A 178 -11.03 -15.78 4.20
CA ALA A 178 -9.88 -14.98 4.58
C ALA A 178 -9.95 -14.48 6.03
N GLU A 179 -8.80 -14.46 6.72
CA GLU A 179 -8.62 -13.77 7.99
C GLU A 179 -8.19 -12.31 7.78
N MET A 180 -7.49 -12.03 6.67
CA MET A 180 -7.17 -10.68 6.23
C MET A 180 -7.56 -10.49 4.76
N ALA A 181 -8.20 -9.35 4.47
CA ALA A 181 -8.37 -8.86 3.12
C ALA A 181 -7.66 -7.51 2.96
N ALA A 182 -6.94 -7.31 1.86
CA ALA A 182 -6.20 -6.08 1.58
C ALA A 182 -6.60 -5.50 0.22
N VAL A 183 -6.95 -4.22 0.15
CA VAL A 183 -7.44 -3.54 -1.05
C VAL A 183 -6.59 -2.32 -1.35
N TYR A 184 -6.10 -2.22 -2.58
CA TYR A 184 -5.34 -1.07 -3.09
C TYR A 184 -6.19 -0.17 -3.99
N TYR A 185 -5.95 1.14 -3.91
CA TYR A 185 -6.58 2.16 -4.76
C TYR A 185 -5.60 3.27 -5.13
N GLU A 186 -5.58 3.63 -6.42
CA GLU A 186 -4.53 4.50 -6.99
C GLU A 186 -5.03 5.87 -7.48
N ARG A 187 -6.34 6.04 -7.73
CA ARG A 187 -6.82 7.19 -8.52
C ARG A 187 -6.52 8.55 -7.87
N ILE A 188 -6.45 8.63 -6.54
CA ILE A 188 -6.08 9.89 -5.86
C ILE A 188 -4.67 10.33 -6.24
N ASP A 189 -3.72 9.39 -6.28
CA ASP A 189 -2.35 9.62 -6.75
C ASP A 189 -2.32 10.05 -8.22
N VAL A 190 -3.03 9.32 -9.10
CA VAL A 190 -3.13 9.63 -10.53
C VAL A 190 -3.63 11.05 -10.80
N GLU A 191 -4.74 11.45 -10.17
CA GLU A 191 -5.28 12.81 -10.34
C GLU A 191 -4.36 13.86 -9.69
N GLY A 192 -3.68 13.51 -8.59
CA GLY A 192 -2.67 14.33 -7.95
C GLY A 192 -1.48 14.61 -8.87
N HIS A 193 -1.01 13.59 -9.58
CA HIS A 193 0.05 13.72 -10.58
C HIS A 193 -0.37 14.53 -11.80
N HIS A 194 -1.56 14.26 -12.37
CA HIS A 194 -2.01 14.91 -13.60
C HIS A 194 -2.41 16.38 -13.41
N TYR A 195 -3.02 16.71 -12.26
CA TYR A 195 -3.67 18.00 -12.06
C TYR A 195 -3.16 18.77 -10.83
N GLY A 196 -2.33 18.16 -9.99
CA GLY A 196 -1.80 18.75 -8.77
C GLY A 196 -2.63 18.41 -7.51
N PRO A 197 -2.00 18.46 -6.33
CA PRO A 197 -2.61 18.05 -5.05
C PRO A 197 -3.83 18.90 -4.65
N ALA A 198 -3.94 20.16 -5.07
CA ALA A 198 -5.08 21.01 -4.73
C ALA A 198 -6.24 20.96 -5.75
N SER A 199 -6.12 20.14 -6.80
CA SER A 199 -7.03 20.19 -7.95
C SER A 199 -8.46 19.68 -7.66
N PRO A 200 -9.47 20.21 -8.37
CA PRO A 200 -10.83 19.66 -8.35
C PRO A 200 -10.90 18.18 -8.75
N GLN A 201 -10.04 17.71 -9.64
CA GLN A 201 -9.96 16.33 -10.12
C GLN A 201 -9.56 15.39 -8.99
N ARG A 202 -8.49 15.72 -8.26
CA ARG A 202 -8.07 14.99 -7.06
C ARG A 202 -9.15 15.01 -5.98
N LYS A 203 -9.76 16.18 -5.72
CA LYS A 203 -10.91 16.29 -4.79
C LYS A 203 -12.10 15.42 -5.21
N SER A 204 -12.34 15.27 -6.51
CA SER A 204 -13.38 14.38 -7.05
C SER A 204 -13.06 12.90 -6.80
N ALA A 205 -11.81 12.48 -7.04
CA ALA A 205 -11.37 11.12 -6.70
C ALA A 205 -11.54 10.80 -5.21
N LEU A 206 -11.18 11.76 -4.33
CA LEU A 206 -11.37 11.63 -2.89
C LEU A 206 -12.85 11.42 -2.50
N LYS A 207 -13.78 12.13 -3.15
CA LYS A 207 -15.22 11.97 -2.90
C LYS A 207 -15.75 10.60 -3.31
N GLU A 208 -15.23 10.00 -4.37
CA GLU A 208 -15.64 8.65 -4.77
C GLU A 208 -15.12 7.58 -3.79
N VAL A 209 -13.91 7.76 -3.25
CA VAL A 209 -13.39 6.93 -2.15
C VAL A 209 -14.28 7.08 -0.90
N ASP A 210 -14.62 8.31 -0.50
CA ASP A 210 -15.49 8.57 0.65
C ASP A 210 -16.86 7.89 0.54
N LYS A 211 -17.46 7.94 -0.66
CA LYS A 211 -18.72 7.25 -0.96
C LYS A 211 -18.58 5.73 -0.84
N ALA A 212 -17.48 5.16 -1.33
CA ALA A 212 -17.20 3.73 -1.19
C ALA A 212 -17.04 3.32 0.27
N LEU A 213 -16.35 4.14 1.08
CA LEU A 213 -16.21 3.92 2.53
C LEU A 213 -17.54 4.05 3.29
N SER A 214 -18.37 5.03 2.92
CA SER A 214 -19.74 5.15 3.46
C SER A 214 -20.55 3.88 3.21
N ASN A 215 -20.48 3.33 1.99
CA ASN A 215 -21.14 2.07 1.64
C ASN A 215 -20.54 0.88 2.39
N MET A 216 -19.20 0.82 2.56
CA MET A 216 -18.52 -0.21 3.35
C MET A 216 -19.05 -0.26 4.78
N ILE A 217 -19.19 0.90 5.45
CA ILE A 217 -19.73 0.98 6.82
C ILE A 217 -21.15 0.42 6.88
N GLN A 218 -21.99 0.72 5.88
CA GLN A 218 -23.35 0.16 5.79
C GLN A 218 -23.34 -1.36 5.59
N GLN A 219 -22.43 -1.87 4.75
CA GLN A 219 -22.27 -3.32 4.54
C GLN A 219 -21.78 -4.05 5.80
N ILE A 220 -20.81 -3.48 6.52
CA ILE A 220 -20.32 -4.03 7.80
C ILE A 220 -21.48 -4.13 8.81
N LYS A 221 -22.29 -3.07 8.93
CA LYS A 221 -23.47 -3.03 9.80
C LYS A 221 -24.50 -4.08 9.40
N SER A 222 -24.87 -4.14 8.12
CA SER A 222 -25.93 -5.05 7.64
C SER A 222 -25.53 -6.53 7.70
N LYS A 223 -24.24 -6.84 7.59
CA LYS A 223 -23.68 -8.19 7.76
C LYS A 223 -23.37 -8.55 9.22
N GLY A 224 -23.58 -7.63 10.17
CA GLY A 224 -23.29 -7.88 11.59
C GLY A 224 -21.80 -8.03 11.91
N LEU A 225 -20.91 -7.43 11.11
CA LEU A 225 -19.45 -7.58 11.22
C LEU A 225 -18.78 -6.54 12.14
N GLN A 226 -19.57 -5.69 12.81
CA GLN A 226 -19.07 -4.53 13.56
C GLN A 226 -18.10 -4.88 14.69
N ASP A 227 -18.30 -6.01 15.36
CA ASP A 227 -17.44 -6.50 16.45
C ASP A 227 -16.43 -7.56 16.00
N GLU A 228 -16.47 -7.93 14.72
CA GLU A 228 -15.72 -9.05 14.13
C GLU A 228 -14.59 -8.61 13.20
N VAL A 229 -14.68 -7.41 12.62
CA VAL A 229 -13.72 -6.88 11.65
C VAL A 229 -13.10 -5.59 12.16
N ASN A 230 -11.77 -5.54 12.19
CA ASN A 230 -11.04 -4.29 12.27
C ASN A 230 -10.78 -3.77 10.85
N VAL A 231 -10.92 -2.46 10.64
CA VAL A 231 -10.59 -1.81 9.37
C VAL A 231 -9.40 -0.88 9.59
N LEU A 232 -8.37 -1.02 8.75
CA LEU A 232 -7.17 -0.19 8.76
C LEU A 232 -7.03 0.50 7.41
N LEU A 233 -6.84 1.82 7.41
CA LEU A 233 -6.63 2.63 6.21
C LEU A 233 -5.35 3.43 6.36
N PHE A 234 -4.51 3.42 5.33
CA PHE A 234 -3.30 4.23 5.27
C PHE A 234 -2.92 4.55 3.81
N SER A 235 -1.93 5.41 3.65
CA SER A 235 -1.28 5.72 2.38
C SER A 235 0.21 5.46 2.46
N ASP A 236 0.84 5.32 1.32
CA ASP A 236 2.27 5.14 1.16
C ASP A 236 3.04 6.47 1.19
N HIS A 237 2.46 7.56 0.66
CA HIS A 237 3.04 8.89 0.70
C HIS A 237 2.01 10.03 0.50
N GLY A 238 2.51 11.27 0.55
CA GLY A 238 1.77 12.46 0.17
C GLY A 238 1.96 12.85 -1.30
N MET A 239 1.76 14.13 -1.62
CA MET A 239 1.91 14.69 -2.96
C MET A 239 2.31 16.17 -2.88
N THR A 240 3.02 16.70 -3.88
CA THR A 240 3.38 18.13 -3.94
C THR A 240 3.30 18.68 -5.36
N ASP A 241 3.11 19.99 -5.50
CA ASP A 241 3.18 20.67 -6.79
C ASP A 241 4.58 20.61 -7.40
N ILE A 242 4.64 20.40 -8.71
CA ILE A 242 5.85 20.48 -9.53
C ILE A 242 5.72 21.57 -10.58
N SER A 243 6.83 22.06 -11.13
CA SER A 243 6.82 23.15 -12.13
C SER A 243 7.63 22.76 -13.35
N TRP A 244 6.94 22.28 -14.39
CA TRP A 244 7.54 22.01 -15.69
C TRP A 244 7.45 23.24 -16.60
N ALA A 245 8.51 23.68 -17.28
CA ALA A 245 9.89 23.17 -17.24
C ALA A 245 10.80 23.91 -16.22
N ASN A 246 10.29 24.94 -15.52
CA ASN A 246 11.12 25.89 -14.76
C ASN A 246 11.94 25.28 -13.62
N LYS A 247 11.50 24.17 -13.02
CA LYS A 247 12.20 23.46 -11.93
C LYS A 247 12.67 22.07 -12.34
N VAL A 248 13.00 21.89 -13.62
CA VAL A 248 13.53 20.62 -14.15
C VAL A 248 15.06 20.70 -14.24
N ILE A 249 15.75 19.70 -13.69
CA ILE A 249 17.19 19.50 -13.86
C ILE A 249 17.39 18.45 -14.96
N GLU A 250 18.00 18.84 -16.07
CA GLU A 250 18.37 17.93 -17.14
C GLU A 250 19.84 17.52 -17.00
N LEU A 251 20.11 16.26 -16.62
CA LEU A 251 21.48 15.76 -16.38
C LEU A 251 22.43 15.97 -17.57
N LYS A 252 21.92 15.87 -18.81
CA LYS A 252 22.69 16.09 -20.04
C LYS A 252 23.36 17.48 -20.14
N ASN A 253 22.89 18.46 -19.35
CA ASN A 253 23.45 19.81 -19.30
C ASN A 253 24.65 19.91 -18.32
N TYR A 254 24.88 18.87 -17.51
CA TYR A 254 25.89 18.85 -16.44
C TYR A 254 26.92 17.73 -16.63
N ILE A 255 26.48 16.56 -17.11
CA ILE A 255 27.33 15.39 -17.34
C ILE A 255 27.15 14.87 -18.76
N ASN A 256 28.18 14.19 -19.28
CA ASN A 256 28.05 13.45 -20.53
C ASN A 256 27.27 12.15 -20.27
N MET A 257 26.08 12.01 -20.87
CA MET A 257 25.23 10.85 -20.61
C MET A 257 25.86 9.52 -21.06
N SER A 258 26.87 9.52 -21.94
CA SER A 258 27.63 8.30 -22.27
C SER A 258 28.49 7.78 -21.13
N ASP A 259 28.74 8.60 -20.10
CA ASP A 259 29.59 8.26 -18.96
C ASP A 259 28.78 7.52 -17.86
N THR A 260 27.50 7.25 -18.11
CA THR A 260 26.59 6.51 -17.23
C THR A 260 26.19 5.17 -17.86
N ILE A 261 26.46 4.06 -17.18
CA ILE A 261 26.05 2.71 -17.57
C ILE A 261 24.53 2.55 -17.47
N GLN A 262 23.96 3.00 -16.35
CA GLN A 262 22.54 2.86 -16.06
C GLN A 262 22.01 4.05 -15.28
N MET A 263 20.76 4.42 -15.55
CA MET A 263 20.00 5.39 -14.79
C MET A 263 18.62 4.81 -14.49
N LYS A 264 18.21 4.87 -13.21
CA LYS A 264 16.89 4.43 -12.79
C LYS A 264 16.10 5.57 -12.17
N ASP A 265 14.82 5.60 -12.55
CA ASP A 265 13.83 6.62 -12.21
C ASP A 265 14.07 8.01 -12.86
N ARG A 266 13.08 8.89 -12.73
CA ARG A 266 13.14 10.32 -13.08
C ARG A 266 12.29 11.09 -12.07
N GLY A 267 12.81 12.19 -11.54
CA GLY A 267 12.07 13.06 -10.63
C GLY A 267 12.85 13.32 -9.35
N PRO A 268 12.26 13.11 -8.16
CA PRO A 268 12.85 13.55 -6.90
C PRO A 268 14.06 12.71 -6.45
N VAL A 269 14.11 11.42 -6.81
CA VAL A 269 15.20 10.51 -6.45
C VAL A 269 15.58 9.69 -7.68
N VAL A 270 16.82 9.83 -8.15
CA VAL A 270 17.34 9.16 -9.35
C VAL A 270 18.61 8.41 -8.98
N SER A 271 18.69 7.14 -9.37
CA SER A 271 19.90 6.33 -9.17
C SER A 271 20.76 6.33 -10.43
N LEU A 272 22.06 6.57 -10.29
CA LEU A 272 23.03 6.61 -11.38
C LEU A 272 24.15 5.61 -11.14
N TRP A 273 24.52 4.87 -12.19
CA TRP A 273 25.69 4.00 -12.23
C TRP A 273 26.68 4.52 -13.28
N PRO A 274 27.69 5.30 -12.88
CA PRO A 274 28.75 5.76 -13.78
C PRO A 274 29.58 4.60 -14.35
N VAL A 275 30.23 4.81 -15.49
CA VAL A 275 31.34 3.92 -15.90
C VAL A 275 32.46 3.99 -14.84
N PRO A 276 33.21 2.91 -14.57
CA PRO A 276 34.14 2.84 -13.43
C PRO A 276 35.13 4.00 -13.36
N GLU A 277 35.68 4.39 -14.51
CA GLU A 277 36.65 5.48 -14.66
C GLU A 277 36.04 6.90 -14.53
N LYS A 278 34.71 7.02 -14.51
CA LYS A 278 33.97 8.29 -14.43
C LYS A 278 33.28 8.53 -13.10
N HIS A 279 33.39 7.61 -12.13
CA HIS A 279 32.69 7.72 -10.85
C HIS A 279 32.97 9.02 -10.07
N THR A 280 34.19 9.54 -10.10
CA THR A 280 34.54 10.80 -9.42
C THR A 280 34.16 12.05 -10.22
N GLU A 281 34.03 11.92 -11.54
CA GLU A 281 33.70 13.02 -12.44
C GLU A 281 32.20 13.28 -12.50
N VAL A 282 31.40 12.21 -12.51
CA VAL A 282 29.93 12.21 -12.45
C VAL A 282 29.46 12.51 -11.03
#